data_AF-A0A9X8DZA2-F1
#
_entry.id   AF-A0A9X8DZA2-F1
#
_cell.length_a   1.000
_cell.length_b   1.000
_cell.length_c   1.000
_cell.angle_alpha   90.00
_cell.angle_beta   90.00
_cell.angle_gamma   90.00
#
_symmetry.space_group_name_H-M   'P 1'
#
loop_
_entity.id
_entity.type
_entity.pdbx_description
1 polymer ?
#
loop_
_entity_poly.entity_id
_entity_poly.type
_entity_poly.pdbx_seq_one_letter_code
_entity_poly.pdbx_strand_id
1 'polypeptide(L)'
;FFKQTYMPGDVVLVAFDFTGATQPCASISASLVVSESLGALSLDPGRAVHTHTLQTAAELTDDALHTHMRFALPVDATPTIDTDVVRHEYVLAFEFESTERLRWQVPVQVVPPIVPDPSHFNVPDEVYQGPSRVRKLAVLNSL
;
A
#
# COMPACT_ATOMS: atom_id res chain seq x y z
N PHE A 1 14.85 -11.04 -0.86
CA PHE A 1 13.95 -9.88 -0.99
C PHE A 1 13.36 -9.57 0.36
N PHE A 2 13.73 -8.44 0.95
CA PHE A 2 13.09 -7.96 2.18
C PHE A 2 11.72 -7.40 1.79
N LYS A 3 10.63 -7.86 2.40
CA LYS A 3 9.30 -7.29 2.15
C LYS A 3 9.26 -5.94 2.84
N GLN A 4 9.35 -4.85 2.06
CA GLN A 4 9.30 -3.50 2.59
C GLN A 4 7.88 -3.21 3.07
N THR A 5 7.77 -2.79 4.33
CA THR A 5 6.52 -2.39 4.97
C THR A 5 6.51 -0.89 5.17
N TYR A 6 5.36 -0.26 5.01
CA TYR A 6 5.16 1.18 5.13
C TYR A 6 4.10 1.47 6.20
N MET A 7 4.16 2.63 6.81
CA MET A 7 3.16 3.15 7.73
C MET A 7 2.35 4.27 7.07
N PRO A 8 1.16 4.60 7.60
CA PRO A 8 0.43 5.79 7.16
C PRO A 8 1.32 7.04 7.24
N GLY A 9 1.30 7.86 6.18
CA GLY A 9 2.16 9.03 6.04
C GLY A 9 3.55 8.77 5.44
N ASP A 10 3.96 7.52 5.26
CA ASP A 10 5.23 7.21 4.61
C ASP A 10 5.22 7.58 3.11
N VAL A 11 6.42 7.76 2.57
CA VAL A 11 6.64 7.93 1.12
C VAL A 11 7.24 6.64 0.56
N VAL A 12 6.54 6.08 -0.42
CA VAL A 12 7.01 4.98 -1.26
C VAL A 12 7.83 5.56 -2.40
N LEU A 13 9.14 5.28 -2.39
CA LEU A 13 10.05 5.65 -3.48
C LEU A 13 10.26 4.43 -4.37
N VAL A 14 10.01 4.61 -5.66
CA VAL A 14 10.22 3.59 -6.70
C VAL A 14 11.42 4.03 -7.51
N ALA A 15 12.39 3.14 -7.70
CA ALA A 15 13.52 3.33 -8.59
C ALA A 15 13.47 2.26 -9.68
N PHE A 16 13.60 2.69 -10.92
CA PHE A 16 13.73 1.82 -12.09
C PHE A 16 15.17 1.86 -12.59
N ASP A 17 15.70 0.68 -12.88
CA ASP A 17 17.00 0.47 -13.51
C ASP A 17 16.76 -0.23 -14.85
N PHE A 18 17.04 0.48 -15.94
CA PHE A 18 16.91 0.02 -17.31
C PHE A 18 18.24 -0.43 -17.91
N THR A 19 19.33 -0.53 -17.14
CA THR A 19 20.65 -0.93 -17.67
C THR A 19 20.66 -2.33 -18.28
N GLY A 20 19.73 -3.21 -17.87
CA GLY A 20 19.52 -4.54 -18.44
C GLY A 20 18.38 -4.63 -19.46
N ALA A 21 17.74 -3.51 -19.83
CA ALA A 21 16.60 -3.51 -20.74
C ALA A 21 17.05 -3.82 -22.18
N THR A 22 16.30 -4.70 -22.87
CA THR A 22 16.55 -5.08 -24.26
C THR A 22 15.58 -4.43 -25.25
N GLN A 23 14.59 -3.71 -24.74
CA GLN A 23 13.59 -2.99 -25.52
C GLN A 23 13.53 -1.53 -25.05
N PRO A 24 13.33 -0.58 -25.97
CA PRO A 24 13.10 0.80 -25.59
C PRO A 24 11.77 0.93 -24.85
N CYS A 25 11.75 1.73 -23.80
CA CYS A 25 10.55 2.21 -23.14
C CYS A 25 10.50 3.71 -23.37
N ALA A 26 9.38 4.24 -23.86
CA ALA A 26 9.18 5.65 -24.16
C ALA A 26 8.60 6.43 -22.97
N SER A 27 7.73 5.78 -22.21
CA SER A 27 7.13 6.35 -21.01
C SER A 27 6.72 5.28 -20.01
N ILE A 28 6.62 5.70 -18.75
CA ILE A 28 6.10 4.88 -17.66
C ILE A 28 4.99 5.68 -17.03
N SER A 29 3.84 5.05 -16.83
CA SER A 29 2.78 5.57 -15.97
C SER A 29 2.59 4.63 -14.79
N ALA A 30 2.25 5.21 -13.64
CA ALA A 30 2.18 4.50 -12.39
C ALA A 30 1.05 5.04 -11.55
N SER A 31 0.35 4.16 -10.84
CA SER A 31 -0.77 4.51 -9.97
C SER A 31 -0.63 3.79 -8.64
N LEU A 32 -0.77 4.53 -7.55
CA LEU A 32 -1.01 3.94 -6.23
C LEU A 32 -2.52 3.75 -6.07
N VAL A 33 -2.94 2.49 -6.04
CA VAL A 33 -4.35 2.09 -5.96
C VAL A 33 -4.58 1.43 -4.61
N VAL A 34 -5.73 1.72 -4.00
CA VAL A 34 -6.25 1.00 -2.85
C VAL A 34 -7.52 0.27 -3.25
N SER A 35 -7.69 -0.96 -2.79
CA SER A 35 -8.89 -1.74 -3.04
C SER A 35 -9.34 -2.52 -1.82
N GLU A 36 -10.65 -2.53 -1.62
CA GLU A 36 -11.36 -3.42 -0.72
C GLU A 36 -12.04 -4.51 -1.55
N SER A 37 -11.77 -5.77 -1.24
CA SER A 37 -12.36 -6.93 -1.90
C SER A 37 -12.86 -7.97 -0.90
N LEU A 38 -13.80 -8.80 -1.36
CA LEU A 38 -14.36 -9.89 -0.56
C LEU A 38 -13.36 -11.04 -0.40
N GLY A 39 -13.21 -11.54 0.83
CA GLY A 39 -12.31 -12.64 1.17
C GLY A 39 -12.86 -14.02 0.80
N ALA A 40 -12.08 -15.06 1.08
CA ALA A 40 -12.33 -16.45 0.67
C ALA A 40 -13.65 -17.07 1.20
N LEU A 41 -14.15 -16.61 2.35
CA LEU A 41 -15.39 -17.09 2.98
C LEU A 41 -16.62 -16.24 2.62
N SER A 42 -16.48 -15.28 1.71
CA SER A 42 -17.61 -14.51 1.18
C SER A 42 -18.35 -15.27 0.07
N LEU A 43 -19.57 -14.84 -0.24
CA LEU A 43 -20.39 -15.41 -1.32
C LEU A 43 -19.76 -15.23 -2.72
N ASP A 44 -18.89 -14.24 -2.89
CA ASP A 44 -18.23 -13.90 -4.15
C ASP A 44 -16.77 -13.49 -3.92
N PRO A 45 -15.88 -14.45 -3.60
CA PRO A 45 -14.49 -14.16 -3.25
C PRO A 45 -13.71 -13.45 -4.35
N GLY A 46 -12.89 -12.48 -3.97
CA GLY A 46 -12.07 -11.69 -4.88
C GLY A 46 -12.82 -10.54 -5.58
N ARG A 47 -14.15 -10.47 -5.45
CA ARG A 47 -14.90 -9.32 -5.98
C ARG A 47 -14.47 -8.05 -5.26
N ALA A 48 -14.01 -7.07 -6.05
CA ALA A 48 -13.77 -5.72 -5.56
C ALA A 48 -15.10 -5.07 -5.15
N VAL A 49 -15.16 -4.65 -3.89
CA VAL A 49 -16.25 -3.86 -3.31
C VAL A 49 -16.01 -2.39 -3.61
N HIS A 50 -14.77 -1.95 -3.43
CA HIS A 50 -14.37 -0.58 -3.67
C HIS A 50 -12.93 -0.53 -4.19
N THR A 51 -12.68 0.31 -5.18
CA THR A 51 -11.33 0.55 -5.71
C THR A 51 -11.17 2.05 -5.92
N HIS A 52 -10.07 2.60 -5.44
CA HIS A 52 -9.77 4.01 -5.53
C HIS A 52 -8.30 4.23 -5.91
N THR A 53 -8.05 5.12 -6.87
CA THR A 53 -6.69 5.55 -7.21
C THR A 53 -6.33 6.73 -6.33
N LEU A 54 -5.36 6.54 -5.43
CA LEU A 54 -4.91 7.59 -4.52
C LEU A 54 -4.07 8.63 -5.24
N GLN A 55 -3.16 8.16 -6.11
CA GLN A 55 -2.18 8.99 -6.78
C GLN A 55 -1.79 8.38 -8.12
N THR A 56 -1.43 9.23 -9.07
CA THR A 56 -0.84 8.84 -10.35
C THR A 56 0.44 9.63 -10.59
N ALA A 57 1.37 9.00 -11.30
CA ALA A 57 2.59 9.62 -11.79
C ALA A 57 2.87 9.12 -13.21
N ALA A 58 3.53 9.95 -14.01
CA ALA A 58 4.01 9.55 -15.31
C ALA A 58 5.35 10.21 -15.58
N GLU A 59 6.25 9.49 -16.24
CA GLU A 59 7.55 9.98 -16.65
C GLU A 59 7.83 9.56 -18.10
N LEU A 60 8.36 10.49 -18.88
CA LEU A 60 9.02 10.17 -20.13
C LEU A 60 10.41 9.66 -19.79
N THR A 61 10.76 8.50 -20.34
CA THR A 61 12.05 7.87 -20.07
C THR A 61 13.16 8.43 -20.94
N ASP A 62 12.88 8.81 -22.21
CA ASP A 62 13.86 9.43 -23.13
C ASP A 62 15.27 8.76 -23.10
N ASP A 63 15.30 7.43 -23.22
CA ASP A 63 16.49 6.57 -23.09
C ASP A 63 17.25 6.65 -21.75
N ALA A 64 16.66 7.23 -20.71
CA ALA A 64 17.22 7.25 -19.36
C ALA A 64 17.41 5.82 -18.84
N LEU A 65 18.63 5.54 -18.39
CA LEU A 65 18.97 4.26 -17.77
C LEU A 65 18.39 4.11 -16.36
N HIS A 66 18.03 5.22 -15.71
CA HIS A 66 17.47 5.23 -14.38
C HIS A 66 16.41 6.30 -14.27
N THR A 67 15.28 5.97 -13.63
CA THR A 67 14.26 6.95 -13.27
C THR A 67 13.61 6.60 -11.94
N HIS A 68 12.90 7.55 -11.34
CA HIS A 68 12.31 7.37 -10.01
C HIS A 68 10.95 8.03 -9.88
N MET A 69 10.05 7.38 -9.15
CA MET A 69 8.72 7.92 -8.86
C MET A 69 8.48 7.91 -7.35
N ARG A 70 7.67 8.85 -6.87
CA ARG A 70 7.29 8.92 -5.45
C ARG A 70 5.78 8.85 -5.29
N PHE A 71 5.34 8.12 -4.28
CA PHE A 71 3.95 8.04 -3.86
C PHE A 71 3.87 8.25 -2.35
N ALA A 72 3.01 9.14 -1.90
CA ALA A 72 2.79 9.38 -0.48
C ALA A 72 1.56 8.62 -0.01
N LEU A 73 1.72 7.79 1.01
CA LEU A 73 0.58 7.18 1.69
C LEU A 73 -0.15 8.27 2.49
N PRO A 74 -1.49 8.33 2.42
CA PRO A 74 -2.26 9.21 3.30
C PRO A 74 -1.92 8.96 4.78
N VAL A 75 -1.93 10.00 5.59
CA VAL A 75 -1.67 9.90 7.04
C VAL A 75 -2.76 9.10 7.78
N ASP A 76 -3.94 9.03 7.18
CA ASP A 76 -5.11 8.27 7.62
C ASP A 76 -5.28 6.95 6.86
N ALA A 77 -4.25 6.50 6.13
CA ALA A 77 -4.30 5.24 5.40
C ALA A 77 -4.63 4.07 6.34
N THR A 78 -5.67 3.32 6.02
CA THR A 78 -6.00 2.07 6.71
C THR A 78 -4.88 1.05 6.49
N PRO A 79 -4.41 0.32 7.50
CA PRO A 79 -3.44 -0.76 7.30
C PRO A 79 -3.94 -1.82 6.31
N THR A 80 -3.02 -2.53 5.67
CA THR A 80 -3.37 -3.70 4.86
C THR A 80 -4.05 -4.75 5.74
N ILE A 81 -5.21 -5.22 5.29
CA ILE A 81 -6.00 -6.26 5.96
C ILE A 81 -6.11 -7.43 4.99
N ASP A 82 -5.78 -8.63 5.43
CA ASP A 82 -6.01 -9.85 4.66
C ASP A 82 -6.65 -10.86 5.60
N THR A 83 -7.97 -11.00 5.47
CA THR A 83 -8.78 -11.91 6.27
C THR A 83 -9.67 -12.74 5.37
N ASP A 84 -10.28 -13.75 5.97
CA ASP A 84 -11.18 -14.68 5.31
C ASP A 84 -12.44 -13.98 4.77
N VAL A 85 -12.80 -12.81 5.30
CA VAL A 85 -14.03 -12.09 4.96
C VAL A 85 -13.76 -10.86 4.10
N VAL A 86 -12.70 -10.11 4.40
CA VAL A 86 -12.36 -8.87 3.69
C VAL A 86 -10.86 -8.77 3.47
N ARG A 87 -10.49 -8.20 2.33
CA ARG A 87 -9.14 -7.80 1.99
C ARG A 87 -9.12 -6.31 1.68
N HIS A 88 -8.22 -5.58 2.32
CA HIS A 88 -7.92 -4.17 2.05
C HIS A 88 -6.45 -4.07 1.68
N GLU A 89 -6.15 -3.73 0.43
CA GLU A 89 -4.79 -3.79 -0.11
C GLU A 89 -4.42 -2.54 -0.90
N TYR A 90 -3.11 -2.27 -0.93
CA TYR A 90 -2.53 -1.20 -1.72
C TYR A 90 -1.63 -1.81 -2.79
N VAL A 91 -1.70 -1.29 -4.00
CA VAL A 91 -0.95 -1.79 -5.15
C VAL A 91 -0.38 -0.60 -5.91
N LEU A 92 0.91 -0.67 -6.23
CA LEU A 92 1.51 0.15 -7.28
C LEU A 92 1.28 -0.56 -8.62
N ALA A 93 0.47 0.04 -9.47
CA ALA A 93 0.20 -0.45 -10.82
C ALA A 93 0.98 0.39 -11.83
N PHE A 94 1.87 -0.26 -12.57
CA PHE A 94 2.72 0.33 -13.59
C PHE A 94 2.24 -0.08 -14.98
N GLU A 95 2.25 0.87 -15.90
CA GLU A 95 2.14 0.61 -17.33
C GLU A 95 3.35 1.21 -18.04
N PHE A 96 4.03 0.37 -18.82
CA PHE A 96 5.19 0.73 -19.60
C PHE A 96 4.78 0.84 -21.07
N GLU A 97 5.07 1.98 -21.67
CA GLU A 97 4.92 2.20 -23.09
C GLU A 97 6.21 1.77 -23.79
N SER A 98 6.25 0.52 -24.24
CA SER A 98 7.28 0.00 -25.15
C SER A 98 6.62 -0.50 -26.44
N THR A 99 7.35 -1.23 -27.27
CA THR A 99 6.81 -1.90 -28.47
C THR A 99 5.55 -2.74 -28.15
N GLU A 100 5.47 -3.26 -26.92
CA GLU A 100 4.29 -3.94 -26.39
C GLU A 100 3.89 -3.28 -25.06
N ARG A 101 2.59 -3.07 -24.83
CA ARG A 101 2.14 -2.46 -23.57
C ARG A 101 2.31 -3.45 -22.42
N LEU A 102 3.32 -3.23 -21.57
CA LEU A 102 3.59 -4.07 -20.42
C LEU A 102 2.93 -3.49 -19.17
N ARG A 103 2.31 -4.37 -18.37
CA ARG A 103 1.67 -4.02 -17.10
C ARG A 103 2.31 -4.79 -15.97
N TRP A 104 2.59 -4.11 -14.87
CA TRP A 104 3.16 -4.72 -13.68
C TRP A 104 2.49 -4.18 -12.43
N GLN A 105 2.30 -5.04 -11.44
CA GLN A 105 1.67 -4.67 -10.17
C GLN A 105 2.55 -5.14 -9.02
N VAL A 106 2.76 -4.24 -8.06
CA VAL A 106 3.55 -4.50 -6.86
C VAL A 106 2.71 -4.19 -5.64
N PRO A 107 2.48 -5.17 -4.74
CA PRO A 107 1.74 -4.90 -3.51
C PRO A 107 2.55 -4.00 -2.57
N VAL A 108 1.88 -3.04 -1.96
CA VAL A 108 2.42 -2.15 -0.92
C VAL A 108 1.83 -2.59 0.41
N GLN A 109 2.69 -3.12 1.29
CA GLN A 109 2.26 -3.55 2.61
C GLN A 109 2.21 -2.35 3.55
N VAL A 110 1.01 -1.91 3.91
CA VAL A 110 0.80 -0.87 4.93
C VAL A 110 0.56 -1.56 6.28
N VAL A 111 1.32 -1.21 7.30
CA VAL A 111 1.18 -1.74 8.66
C VAL A 111 0.68 -0.65 9.60
N PRO A 112 0.03 -1.00 10.73
CA PRO A 112 -0.34 -0.02 11.73
C PRO A 112 0.89 0.79 12.16
N PRO A 113 0.73 2.10 12.43
CA PRO A 113 1.82 2.89 13.00
C PRO A 113 2.30 2.24 14.30
N ILE A 114 3.62 2.19 14.49
CA ILE A 114 4.19 1.73 15.75
C ILE A 114 3.65 2.66 16.84
N VAL A 115 3.05 2.08 17.89
CA VAL A 115 2.68 2.85 19.08
C VAL A 115 3.96 3.53 19.57
N PRO A 116 4.00 4.86 19.65
CA PRO A 116 5.22 5.55 20.05
C PRO A 116 5.62 5.02 21.43
N ASP A 117 6.87 4.53 21.51
CA ASP A 117 7.39 3.98 22.75
C ASP A 117 7.45 5.10 23.80
N PRO A 118 6.78 4.94 24.95
CA PRO A 118 6.77 5.93 26.02
C PRO A 118 8.17 6.43 26.42
N SER A 119 9.18 5.57 26.31
CA SER A 119 10.58 5.88 26.66
C SER A 119 11.28 6.83 25.67
N HIS A 120 10.72 7.03 24.48
CA HIS A 120 11.25 7.95 23.46
C HIS A 120 10.63 9.36 23.54
N PHE A 121 9.65 9.59 24.41
CA PHE A 121 9.15 10.94 24.64
C PHE A 121 10.12 11.71 25.53
N ASN A 122 10.49 12.92 25.10
CA ASN A 122 11.23 13.88 25.93
C ASN A 122 10.38 14.50 27.06
N VAL A 123 9.21 13.91 27.34
CA VAL A 123 8.28 14.34 28.37
C VAL A 123 8.35 13.31 29.49
N PRO A 124 8.72 13.71 30.73
CA PRO A 124 8.90 12.77 31.84
C PRO A 124 7.62 12.10 32.33
N ASP A 125 6.44 12.52 31.83
CA ASP A 125 5.14 12.07 32.30
C ASP A 125 4.41 11.20 31.26
N GLU A 126 3.53 10.32 31.74
CA GLU A 126 2.64 9.52 30.91
C GLU A 126 1.84 10.43 29.97
N VAL A 127 2.11 10.33 28.66
CA VAL A 127 1.30 10.97 27.62
C VAL A 127 -0.13 10.48 27.80
N TYR A 128 -1.05 11.41 28.07
CA TYR A 128 -2.47 11.18 28.36
C TYR A 128 -3.05 9.96 27.61
N GLN A 129 -3.29 8.87 28.35
CA GLN A 129 -4.06 7.72 27.88
C GLN A 129 -5.53 7.98 28.18
N GLY A 130 -6.19 8.75 27.30
CA GLY A 130 -7.65 8.89 27.36
C GLY A 130 -8.36 7.53 27.33
N PRO A 131 -9.66 7.48 27.69
CA PRO A 131 -10.40 6.22 27.80
C PRO A 131 -10.38 5.45 26.47
N SER A 132 -9.62 4.35 26.44
CA SER A 132 -9.62 3.43 25.32
C SER A 132 -10.81 2.47 25.45
N ARG A 133 -11.66 2.41 24.41
CA ARG A 133 -12.76 1.45 24.38
C ARG A 133 -12.21 0.07 24.03
N VAL A 134 -11.99 -0.77 25.03
CA VAL A 134 -11.71 -2.20 24.81
C VAL A 134 -12.99 -2.89 24.35
N ARG A 135 -13.13 -3.13 23.03
CA ARG A 135 -14.17 -4.04 22.52
C ARG A 135 -13.74 -5.47 22.80
N LYS A 136 -14.27 -6.08 23.87
CA LYS A 136 -14.25 -7.54 24.01
C LYS A 136 -15.30 -8.12 23.07
N LEU A 137 -14.88 -8.85 22.03
CA LEU A 137 -15.79 -9.68 21.25
C LEU A 137 -16.24 -10.83 22.15
N ALA A 138 -17.51 -10.85 22.56
CA ALA A 138 -18.11 -12.00 23.22
C ALA A 138 -18.79 -12.85 22.15
N VAL A 139 -18.28 -14.06 21.93
CA VAL A 139 -19.00 -15.09 21.16
C VAL A 139 -20.07 -15.64 22.10
N LEU A 140 -21.32 -15.21 21.88
CA LEU A 140 -22.46 -15.82 22.54
C LEU A 140 -22.68 -17.20 21.91
N ASN A 141 -22.23 -18.26 22.58
CA ASN A 141 -22.65 -19.61 22.24
C ASN A 141 -24.13 -19.73 22.60
N SER A 142 -25.00 -19.63 21.61
CA SER A 142 -26.40 -20.04 21.73
C SER A 142 -26.47 -21.56 21.79
N LEU A 143 -26.89 -22.08 22.94
CA LEU A 143 -27.37 -23.45 23.13
C LEU A 143 -28.71 -23.65 22.43
#